data_AF-A0A6B2LSC5-F1
#
_entry.id   AF-A0A6B2LSC5-F1
#
_cell.length_a   1.000
_cell.length_b   1.000
_cell.length_c   1.000
_cell.angle_alpha   90.00
_cell.angle_beta   90.00
_cell.angle_gamma   90.00
#
_symmetry.space_group_name_H-M   'P 1'
#
loop_
_entity.id
_entity.type
_entity.pdbx_description
1 polymer ?
#
loop_
_entity_poly.entity_id
_entity_poly.type
_entity_poly.pdbx_seq_one_letter_code
_entity_poly.pdbx_strand_id
1 'polypeptide(L)'
;MEYVGLFLGNLSNYKSFGHTKFIPRVEENVFEKLVRATEDEDVIRLWEETKGEIYSPSPLCLGFPDEGNTTGFYSSDMSKDDIRLLEAFCEDVKLDALNSRFFKGSGSDMELG
;
A
#
# COMPACT_ATOMS: atom_id res chain seq x y z
N MET A 1 19.23 5.17 10.06
CA MET A 1 19.49 3.94 9.27
C MET A 1 18.47 2.83 9.52
N GLU A 2 17.95 2.64 10.75
CA GLU A 2 17.01 1.54 11.07
C GLU A 2 15.79 1.45 10.12
N TYR A 3 15.08 2.56 9.90
CA TYR A 3 13.92 2.58 9.00
C TYR A 3 14.24 2.10 7.59
N VAL A 4 15.35 2.59 7.01
CA VAL A 4 15.79 2.22 5.65
C VAL A 4 16.11 0.72 5.58
N GLY A 5 16.79 0.18 6.59
CA GLY A 5 17.08 -1.26 6.67
C GLY A 5 15.81 -2.11 6.75
N LEU A 6 14.82 -1.69 7.54
CA LEU A 6 13.53 -2.37 7.64
C LEU A 6 12.74 -2.28 6.33
N PHE A 7 12.67 -1.09 5.72
CA PHE A 7 11.97 -0.86 4.46
C PHE A 7 12.54 -1.73 3.35
N LEU A 8 13.86 -1.70 3.14
CA LEU A 8 14.51 -2.51 2.11
C LEU A 8 14.45 -4.01 2.43
N GLY A 9 14.48 -4.40 3.70
CA GLY A 9 14.38 -5.81 4.12
C GLY A 9 12.98 -6.41 3.95
N ASN A 10 11.92 -5.59 4.05
CA ASN A 10 10.53 -6.02 3.85
C ASN A 10 9.99 -5.65 2.46
N LEU A 11 10.75 -4.91 1.66
CA LEU A 11 10.34 -4.35 0.36
C LEU A 11 9.09 -3.45 0.43
N SER A 12 8.76 -2.94 1.62
CA SER A 12 7.63 -2.04 1.87
C SER A 12 7.76 -1.39 3.26
N ASN A 13 6.86 -0.45 3.58
CA ASN A 13 6.69 0.10 4.93
C ASN A 13 5.78 -0.76 5.84
N TYR A 14 5.49 -2.00 5.46
CA TYR A 14 4.79 -3.01 6.28
C TYR A 14 5.71 -4.19 6.55
N LYS A 15 5.65 -4.73 7.77
CA LYS A 15 6.44 -5.93 8.13
C LYS A 15 5.84 -7.16 7.46
N SER A 16 6.67 -7.92 6.75
CA SER A 16 6.26 -9.22 6.20
C SER A 16 5.86 -10.18 7.31
N PHE A 17 6.54 -10.13 8.46
CA PHE A 17 6.12 -10.84 9.67
C PHE A 17 5.23 -9.94 10.52
N GLY A 18 3.94 -10.26 10.56
CA GLY A 18 2.95 -9.58 11.41
C GLY A 18 2.17 -8.46 10.71
N HIS A 19 2.39 -8.21 9.42
CA HIS A 19 1.54 -7.38 8.54
C HIS A 19 1.23 -5.98 9.07
N THR A 20 2.16 -5.39 9.83
CA THR A 20 1.97 -4.10 10.51
C THR A 20 2.84 -3.02 9.91
N LYS A 21 2.30 -1.81 9.78
CA LYS A 21 3.01 -0.61 9.36
C LYS A 21 4.10 -0.26 10.37
N PHE A 22 5.22 0.23 9.88
CA PHE A 22 6.25 0.85 10.70
C PHE A 22 6.66 2.19 10.10
N ILE A 23 6.86 3.18 10.97
CA ILE A 23 7.23 4.54 10.57
C ILE A 23 8.65 4.86 11.03
N PRO A 24 9.33 5.84 10.41
CA PRO A 24 10.61 6.31 10.91
C PRO A 24 10.50 6.82 12.36
N ARG A 25 11.49 6.50 13.20
CA ARG A 25 11.60 7.05 14.57
C ARG A 25 12.17 8.47 14.61
N VAL A 26 12.84 8.85 13.53
CA VAL A 26 13.40 10.19 13.37
C VAL A 26 12.28 11.15 13.01
N GLU A 27 12.35 12.38 13.49
CA GLU A 27 11.37 13.42 13.13
C GLU A 27 11.36 13.67 11.62
N GLU A 28 10.18 13.95 11.06
CA GLU A 28 9.98 14.19 9.63
C GLU A 28 10.93 15.29 9.11
N ASN A 29 11.06 16.39 9.86
CA ASN A 29 11.91 17.52 9.48
C ASN A 29 13.41 17.18 9.43
N VAL A 30 13.87 16.16 10.16
CA VAL A 30 15.25 15.71 10.15
C VAL A 30 15.48 14.84 8.92
N PHE A 31 14.52 13.98 8.57
CA PHE A 31 14.60 13.20 7.33
C PHE A 31 14.50 14.13 6.11
N GLU A 32 13.61 15.11 6.12
CA GLU A 32 13.49 16.10 5.05
C GLU A 32 14.82 16.85 4.80
N LYS A 33 15.55 17.22 5.86
CA LYS A 33 16.88 17.83 5.70
C LYS A 33 17.88 16.91 4.99
N LEU A 34 17.84 15.61 5.25
CA LEU A 34 18.69 14.63 4.57
C LEU A 34 18.33 14.49 3.09
N VAL A 35 17.03 14.47 2.78
CA VAL A 35 16.53 14.45 1.41
C VAL A 35 16.97 15.71 0.67
N ARG A 36 16.74 16.91 1.24
CA ARG A 36 17.09 18.18 0.58
C ARG A 36 18.61 18.36 0.40
N ALA A 37 19.42 17.72 1.23
CA ALA A 37 20.88 17.75 1.10
C ALA A 37 21.40 16.98 -0.13
N THR A 38 20.56 16.18 -0.82
CA THR A 38 20.98 15.54 -2.08
C THR A 38 21.03 16.52 -3.24
N GLU A 39 20.36 17.68 -3.14
CA GLU A 39 20.19 18.66 -4.22
C GLU A 39 19.61 18.05 -5.51
N ASP A 40 18.91 16.92 -5.38
CA ASP A 40 18.30 16.17 -6.47
C ASP A 40 16.79 16.42 -6.48
N GLU A 41 16.31 17.12 -7.51
CA GLU A 41 14.91 17.50 -7.67
C GLU A 41 13.96 16.30 -7.76
N ASP A 42 14.39 15.18 -8.34
CA ASP A 42 13.57 13.97 -8.41
C ASP A 42 13.42 13.34 -7.02
N VAL A 43 14.49 13.32 -6.23
CA VAL A 43 14.47 12.82 -4.84
C VAL A 43 13.60 13.72 -3.95
N ILE A 44 13.70 15.04 -4.11
CA ILE A 44 12.87 16.01 -3.38
C ILE A 44 11.40 15.86 -3.77
N ARG A 45 11.08 15.73 -5.06
CA ARG A 45 9.71 15.48 -5.53
C ARG A 45 9.12 14.22 -4.92
N LEU A 46 9.85 13.10 -4.98
CA LEU A 46 9.41 11.83 -4.41
C LEU A 46 9.16 11.94 -2.90
N TRP A 47 9.98 12.70 -2.18
CA TRP A 47 9.76 12.97 -0.77
C TRP A 47 8.47 13.74 -0.54
N GLU A 48 8.21 14.83 -1.28
CA GLU A 48 6.97 15.60 -1.14
C GLU A 48 5.72 14.75 -1.41
N GLU A 49 5.79 13.84 -2.38
CA GLU A 49 4.69 12.92 -2.72
C GLU A 49 4.46 11.83 -1.66
N THR A 50 5.50 11.40 -0.95
CA THR A 50 5.45 10.19 -0.11
C THR A 50 5.56 10.44 1.39
N LYS A 51 6.08 11.59 1.84
CA LYS A 51 6.33 11.87 3.27
C LYS A 51 5.10 11.70 4.16
N GLY A 52 3.93 12.09 3.65
CA GLY A 52 2.66 11.91 4.34
C GLY A 52 2.35 10.44 4.64
N GLU A 53 2.55 9.56 3.66
CA GLU A 53 2.32 8.12 3.83
C GLU A 53 3.42 7.45 4.66
N ILE A 54 4.68 7.89 4.53
CA ILE A 54 5.82 7.41 5.32
C ILE A 54 5.59 7.63 6.83
N TYR A 55 5.02 8.78 7.21
CA TYR A 55 4.78 9.14 8.61
C TYR A 55 3.35 8.92 9.09
N SER A 56 2.41 8.58 8.21
CA SER A 56 1.05 8.25 8.62
C SER A 56 1.04 6.97 9.47
N PRO A 57 0.46 6.98 10.69
CA PRO A 57 0.32 5.79 11.52
C PRO A 57 -0.79 4.84 11.04
N SER A 58 -1.56 5.27 10.03
CA SER A 58 -2.72 4.55 9.51
C SER A 58 -2.60 4.37 7.99
N PRO A 59 -3.17 3.30 7.42
CA PRO A 59 -3.69 2.11 8.11
C PRO A 59 -2.57 1.31 8.79
N LEU A 60 -2.88 0.68 9.93
CA LEU A 60 -1.86 -0.03 10.71
C LEU A 60 -1.56 -1.42 10.14
N CYS A 61 -2.55 -2.07 9.52
CA CYS A 61 -2.46 -3.47 9.13
C CYS A 61 -2.76 -3.66 7.64
N LEU A 62 -2.20 -4.74 7.07
CA LEU A 62 -2.64 -5.25 5.78
C LEU A 62 -3.93 -6.06 5.95
N GLY A 63 -4.88 -5.90 5.02
CA GLY A 63 -6.18 -6.55 5.07
C GLY A 63 -7.23 -5.91 4.15
N PHE A 64 -8.50 -6.13 4.47
CA PHE A 64 -9.61 -5.61 3.67
C PHE A 64 -9.78 -4.08 3.84
N PRO A 65 -9.94 -3.32 2.74
CA PRO A 65 -10.11 -1.86 2.81
C PRO A 65 -11.33 -1.43 3.63
N ASP A 66 -12.45 -2.15 3.52
CA ASP A 66 -13.69 -1.86 4.26
C ASP A 66 -13.61 -2.10 5.78
N GLU A 67 -12.54 -2.72 6.27
CA GLU A 67 -12.21 -2.84 7.69
C GLU A 67 -11.21 -1.78 8.17
N GLY A 68 -10.86 -0.81 7.31
CA GLY A 68 -9.87 0.23 7.63
C GLY A 68 -8.42 -0.23 7.52
N ASN A 69 -8.16 -1.34 6.83
CA ASN A 69 -6.83 -1.84 6.51
C ASN A 69 -6.38 -1.38 5.11
N THR A 70 -5.17 -1.75 4.69
CA THR A 70 -4.72 -1.56 3.29
C THR A 70 -4.31 -2.86 2.62
N THR A 71 -4.23 -2.84 1.30
CA THR A 71 -3.79 -3.97 0.49
C THR A 71 -3.18 -3.48 -0.83
N GLY A 72 -2.36 -4.32 -1.45
CA GLY A 72 -1.89 -4.13 -2.82
C GLY A 72 -2.67 -4.95 -3.87
N PHE A 73 -3.68 -5.71 -3.44
CA PHE A 73 -4.44 -6.65 -4.30
C PHE A 73 -5.78 -6.12 -4.78
N TYR A 74 -6.38 -5.19 -4.02
CA TYR A 74 -7.71 -4.64 -4.27
C TYR A 74 -7.63 -3.12 -4.30
N SER A 75 -8.48 -2.45 -5.07
CA SER A 75 -8.62 -1.00 -4.96
C SER A 75 -9.19 -0.60 -3.59
N SER A 76 -8.88 0.62 -3.15
CA SER A 76 -9.18 1.09 -1.79
C SER A 76 -10.67 1.23 -1.47
N ASP A 77 -11.54 1.17 -2.48
CA ASP A 77 -12.98 1.32 -2.42
C ASP A 77 -13.75 -0.03 -2.55
N MET A 78 -13.02 -1.15 -2.55
CA MET A 78 -13.62 -2.48 -2.56
C MET A 78 -14.01 -2.96 -1.16
N SER A 79 -15.22 -3.51 -1.06
CA SER A 79 -15.69 -4.26 0.11
C SER A 79 -15.35 -5.75 0.02
N LYS A 80 -15.41 -6.44 1.16
CA LYS A 80 -15.32 -7.91 1.20
C LYS A 80 -16.37 -8.59 0.31
N ASP A 81 -17.54 -8.00 0.18
CA ASP A 81 -18.61 -8.56 -0.67
C ASP A 81 -18.31 -8.35 -2.15
N ASP A 82 -17.72 -7.22 -2.55
CA ASP A 82 -17.22 -7.01 -3.92
C ASP A 82 -16.13 -8.05 -4.27
N ILE A 83 -15.20 -8.30 -3.34
CA ILE A 83 -14.10 -9.25 -3.52
C ILE A 83 -14.64 -10.68 -3.67
N ARG A 84 -15.54 -11.12 -2.79
CA ARG A 84 -16.17 -12.46 -2.88
C ARG A 84 -16.96 -12.65 -4.16
N LEU A 85 -17.63 -11.60 -4.65
CA LEU A 85 -18.37 -11.65 -5.90
C LEU A 85 -17.43 -11.90 -7.09
N LEU A 86 -16.28 -11.22 -7.13
CA LEU A 86 -15.28 -11.44 -8.18
C LEU A 86 -14.60 -12.80 -8.07
N GLU A 87 -14.28 -13.27 -6.86
CA GLU A 87 -13.74 -14.62 -6.65
C GLU A 87 -14.71 -15.69 -7.19
N ALA A 88 -16.01 -15.58 -6.86
CA ALA A 88 -17.03 -16.49 -7.36
C ALA A 88 -17.19 -16.41 -8.89
N PHE A 89 -17.08 -15.21 -9.47
CA PHE A 89 -17.08 -15.04 -10.92
C PHE A 89 -15.88 -15.73 -11.59
N CYS A 90 -14.66 -15.52 -11.06
CA CYS A 90 -13.44 -16.18 -11.55
C CYS A 90 -13.59 -17.71 -11.51
N GLU A 91 -14.15 -18.27 -10.43
CA GLU A 91 -14.41 -19.71 -10.32
C GLU A 91 -15.39 -20.21 -11.41
N ASP A 92 -16.49 -19.49 -11.65
CA ASP A 92 -17.50 -19.85 -12.66
C ASP A 92 -16.89 -19.88 -14.07
N VAL A 93 -16.07 -18.88 -14.41
CA VAL A 93 -15.41 -18.80 -15.71
C VAL A 93 -14.12 -19.62 -15.80
N LYS A 94 -13.76 -20.36 -14.74
CA LYS A 94 -12.54 -21.17 -14.61
C LYS A 94 -11.25 -20.36 -14.81
N LEU A 95 -11.25 -19.13 -14.31
CA LEU A 95 -10.09 -18.25 -14.26
C LEU A 95 -9.45 -18.35 -12.88
N ASP A 96 -8.14 -18.54 -12.84
CA ASP A 96 -7.39 -18.53 -11.58
C ASP A 96 -7.22 -17.10 -11.09
N ALA A 97 -7.65 -16.81 -9.86
CA ALA A 97 -7.54 -15.49 -9.25
C ALA A 97 -6.18 -15.28 -8.54
N LEU A 98 -5.37 -16.33 -8.36
CA LEU A 98 -4.12 -16.28 -7.58
C LEU A 98 -3.07 -15.31 -8.15
N ASN A 99 -3.11 -15.07 -9.46
CA ASN A 99 -2.20 -14.16 -10.16
C ASN A 99 -2.86 -12.86 -10.60
N SER A 100 -4.04 -12.53 -10.06
CA SER A 100 -4.83 -11.37 -10.44
C SER A 100 -4.87 -10.28 -9.37
N ARG A 101 -5.22 -9.06 -9.79
CA ARG A 101 -5.63 -7.97 -8.89
C ARG A 101 -7.01 -7.47 -9.29
N PHE A 102 -7.77 -6.99 -8.33
CA PHE A 102 -9.13 -6.48 -8.58
C PHE A 102 -9.18 -4.96 -8.39
N PHE A 103 -9.86 -4.29 -9.32
CA PHE A 103 -10.03 -2.85 -9.29
C PHE A 103 -11.49 -2.50 -9.50
N LYS A 104 -12.00 -1.53 -8.76
CA LYS A 104 -13.33 -0.97 -8.97
C LYS A 104 -13.25 0.22 -9.92
N GLY A 105 -14.03 0.17 -11.00
CA GLY A 105 -14.18 1.23 -11.97
C GLY A 105 -15.28 2.22 -11.58
N SER A 106 -15.61 3.16 -12.47
CA SER A 106 -16.70 4.11 -12.23
C SER A 106 -18.06 3.40 -12.22
N GLY A 107 -18.86 3.61 -11.17
CA GLY A 107 -20.21 3.03 -11.08
C GLY A 107 -20.19 1.60 -10.55
N SER A 108 -20.68 0.64 -11.34
CA SER A 108 -20.72 -0.80 -10.99
C SER A 108 -19.66 -1.63 -11.73
N ASP A 109 -18.73 -0.97 -12.42
CA ASP A 109 -17.71 -1.64 -13.21
C ASP A 109 -16.63 -2.21 -12.28
N MET A 110 -16.17 -3.43 -12.57
CA MET A 110 -15.07 -4.09 -11.88
C MET A 110 -14.11 -4.66 -12.91
N GLU A 111 -12.82 -4.46 -12.69
CA GLU A 111 -11.74 -4.82 -13.60
C GLU A 111 -10.80 -5.82 -12.93
N LEU A 112 -10.33 -6.77 -13.76
CA LEU A 112 -9.30 -7.73 -13.41
C LEU A 112 -7.99 -7.28 -14.08
N GLY A 113 -6.94 -7.05 -13.29
CA GLY A 113 -5.60 -6.71 -13.76
C GLY A 113 -4.56 -7.77 -13.48
#